data_AF-A0A927XXW2-F1
#
_entry.id   AF-A0A927XXW2-F1
#
_cell.length_a   1.000
_cell.length_b   1.000
_cell.length_c   1.000
_cell.angle_alpha   90.00
_cell.angle_beta   90.00
_cell.angle_gamma   90.00
#
_symmetry.space_group_name_H-M   'P 1'
#
loop_
_entity.id
_entity.type
_entity.pdbx_description
1 polymer ?
#
loop_
_entity_poly.entity_id
_entity_poly.type
_entity_poly.pdbx_seq_one_letter_code
_entity_poly.pdbx_strand_id
1 'polypeptide(L)'
;MATNSILDNEPKIVKTDEGAIDGQNKCPSCGATDISVNAKTGKLRCNFCRHEFEPEKVEGLETDLTKLEGEIIGSGTQDIQADAQNVVTLKCSSCGAEVVIDTSESTQARCHWCRNTLSINEQIPNGSIPDVVLPFNLTKADAKQIIENFVGKRKFFAHPKFREEFTTDNIMGVYFPYMVVDVNSHARLIGQGEHEVRRYTRGSGDNRKTYYDADLYDVEREFDLTIEGLTVESSSDKLNKHASDKTNNVINAIMPFDIENCVKYNANYLKGYTSEKRDTNIDDLRPIVDAQSKDIARFAANETLKDYDRG
;
A
#
# COMPACT_ATOMS: atom_id res chain seq x y z
N MET A 1 3.40 28.66 22.83
CA MET A 1 2.27 28.89 21.89
C MET A 1 2.87 28.88 20.50
N ALA A 2 2.97 27.69 19.89
CA ALA A 2 3.39 27.56 18.51
C ALA A 2 2.14 27.78 17.65
N THR A 3 2.12 28.87 16.90
CA THR A 3 1.11 29.17 15.90
C THR A 3 1.30 28.20 14.73
N ASN A 4 0.47 27.17 14.65
CA ASN A 4 0.28 26.42 13.42
C ASN A 4 -0.29 27.36 12.37
N SER A 5 0.56 27.94 11.53
CA SER A 5 0.14 28.45 10.25
C SER A 5 -0.21 27.24 9.38
N ILE A 6 -1.46 26.78 9.48
CA ILE A 6 -2.06 25.99 8.42
C ILE A 6 -2.07 26.94 7.23
N LEU A 7 -1.14 26.75 6.31
CA LEU A 7 -1.18 27.42 5.03
C LEU A 7 -2.47 26.93 4.35
N ASP A 8 -3.42 27.86 4.17
CA ASP A 8 -4.58 27.72 3.29
C ASP A 8 -4.10 27.61 1.82
N ASN A 9 -3.34 26.57 1.50
CA ASN A 9 -3.07 26.19 0.13
C ASN A 9 -3.90 24.94 -0.13
N GLU A 10 -4.95 25.10 -0.93
CA GLU A 10 -5.68 23.97 -1.49
C GLU A 10 -4.68 23.02 -2.17
N PRO A 11 -4.83 21.69 -2.00
CA PRO A 11 -3.89 20.73 -2.57
C PRO A 11 -3.89 20.84 -4.09
N LYS A 12 -2.70 20.79 -4.69
CA LYS A 12 -2.56 20.75 -6.16
C LYS A 12 -3.00 19.37 -6.65
N ILE A 13 -4.10 19.33 -7.38
CA ILE A 13 -4.64 18.10 -7.95
C ILE A 13 -3.98 17.82 -9.31
N VAL A 14 -3.32 16.66 -9.44
CA VAL A 14 -2.84 16.11 -10.71
C VAL A 14 -3.90 15.13 -11.22
N LYS A 15 -4.43 15.38 -12.41
CA LYS A 15 -5.38 14.47 -13.05
C LYS A 15 -4.66 13.26 -13.62
N THR A 16 -4.67 12.17 -12.87
CA THR A 16 -4.07 10.89 -13.27
C THR A 16 -5.06 10.03 -14.05
N ASP A 17 -6.35 10.36 -13.98
CA ASP A 17 -7.46 9.66 -14.62
C ASP A 17 -7.83 10.19 -16.01
N GLU A 18 -7.08 11.16 -16.56
CA GLU A 18 -7.37 11.69 -17.89
C GLU A 18 -7.40 10.56 -18.94
N GLY A 19 -8.56 10.41 -19.60
CA GLY A 19 -8.86 9.35 -20.57
C GLY A 19 -9.61 8.14 -20.02
N ALA A 20 -9.79 8.01 -18.70
CA ALA A 20 -10.47 6.88 -18.05
C ALA A 20 -11.99 7.07 -17.90
N ILE A 21 -12.66 7.56 -18.96
CA ILE A 21 -14.06 8.05 -18.91
C ILE A 21 -15.07 6.92 -18.57
N ASP A 22 -14.79 5.68 -18.97
CA ASP A 22 -15.77 4.58 -18.93
C ASP A 22 -15.26 3.33 -18.18
N GLY A 23 -14.10 3.43 -17.49
CA GLY A 23 -13.44 2.30 -16.82
C GLY A 23 -12.98 1.14 -17.73
N GLN A 24 -13.20 1.23 -19.05
CA GLN A 24 -12.89 0.16 -20.02
C GLN A 24 -11.84 0.60 -21.05
N ASN A 25 -10.58 0.26 -20.79
CA ASN A 25 -9.49 0.50 -21.74
C ASN A 25 -9.53 -0.54 -22.86
N LYS A 26 -9.90 -0.10 -24.08
CA LYS A 26 -9.94 -0.91 -25.30
C LYS A 26 -8.56 -1.07 -25.93
N CYS A 27 -8.38 -2.11 -26.73
CA CYS A 27 -7.13 -2.31 -27.44
C CYS A 27 -6.92 -1.19 -28.48
N PRO A 28 -5.80 -0.44 -28.43
CA PRO A 28 -5.57 0.66 -29.37
C PRO A 28 -5.39 0.18 -30.82
N SER A 29 -4.96 -1.07 -31.01
CA SER A 29 -4.74 -1.64 -32.34
C SER A 29 -6.02 -2.16 -33.00
N CYS A 30 -6.99 -2.68 -32.24
CA CYS A 30 -8.15 -3.39 -32.83
C CYS A 30 -9.50 -3.13 -32.14
N GLY A 31 -9.56 -2.31 -31.10
CA GLY A 31 -10.78 -1.98 -30.35
C GLY A 31 -11.35 -3.10 -29.46
N ALA A 32 -10.72 -4.28 -29.40
CA ALA A 32 -11.20 -5.39 -28.58
C ALA A 32 -11.02 -5.10 -27.09
N THR A 33 -11.96 -5.61 -26.28
CA THR A 33 -11.99 -5.47 -24.81
C THR A 33 -11.40 -6.68 -24.08
N ASP A 34 -11.15 -7.79 -24.79
CA ASP A 34 -10.50 -8.97 -24.22
C ASP A 34 -8.99 -8.75 -24.13
N ILE A 35 -8.57 -8.11 -23.04
CA ILE A 35 -7.16 -7.84 -22.70
C ILE A 35 -6.86 -8.53 -21.37
N SER A 36 -5.63 -9.01 -21.17
CA SER A 36 -5.17 -9.61 -19.92
C SER A 36 -3.71 -9.26 -19.67
N VAL A 37 -3.29 -9.22 -18.41
CA VAL A 37 -1.88 -9.05 -18.05
C VAL A 37 -1.07 -10.28 -18.44
N ASN A 38 0.07 -10.05 -19.09
CA ASN A 38 1.13 -11.02 -19.23
C ASN A 38 1.97 -10.97 -17.95
N ALA A 39 1.69 -11.87 -17.01
CA ALA A 39 2.35 -11.86 -15.70
C ALA A 39 3.87 -12.00 -15.78
N LYS A 40 4.46 -12.49 -16.88
CA LYS A 40 5.93 -12.54 -17.00
C LYS A 40 6.56 -11.19 -17.31
N THR A 41 5.82 -10.29 -17.94
CA THR A 41 6.33 -8.99 -18.41
C THR A 41 5.66 -7.81 -17.72
N GLY A 42 4.56 -8.02 -17.00
CA GLY A 42 3.74 -6.95 -16.42
C GLY A 42 2.96 -6.13 -17.47
N LYS A 43 3.05 -6.48 -18.76
CA LYS A 43 2.39 -5.78 -19.86
C LYS A 43 0.97 -6.27 -20.06
N LEU A 44 0.09 -5.40 -20.54
CA LEU A 44 -1.22 -5.80 -21.02
C LEU A 44 -1.11 -6.38 -22.43
N ARG A 45 -1.85 -7.44 -22.72
CA ARG A 45 -1.90 -8.06 -24.04
C ARG A 45 -3.33 -8.29 -24.47
N CYS A 46 -3.66 -7.87 -25.69
CA CYS A 46 -4.94 -8.17 -26.31
C CYS A 46 -5.01 -9.65 -26.70
N ASN A 47 -6.06 -10.35 -26.26
CA ASN A 47 -6.26 -11.76 -26.60
C ASN A 47 -6.77 -11.96 -28.03
N PHE A 48 -7.31 -10.92 -28.66
CA PHE A 48 -7.78 -10.96 -30.04
C PHE A 48 -6.62 -10.75 -31.04
N CYS A 49 -6.03 -9.56 -31.08
CA CYS A 49 -4.99 -9.21 -32.08
C CYS A 49 -3.55 -9.45 -31.60
N ARG A 50 -3.35 -9.84 -30.33
CA ARG A 50 -2.03 -10.09 -29.71
C ARG A 50 -1.12 -8.87 -29.55
N HIS A 51 -1.62 -7.67 -29.82
CA HIS A 51 -0.92 -6.44 -29.49
C HIS A 51 -0.61 -6.36 -27.99
N GLU A 52 0.63 -6.03 -27.65
CA GLU A 52 1.09 -5.77 -26.28
C GLU A 52 1.17 -4.26 -26.06
N PHE A 53 0.70 -3.82 -24.90
CA PHE A 53 0.65 -2.40 -24.56
C PHE A 53 1.89 -2.07 -23.75
N GLU A 54 2.53 -0.95 -24.06
CA GLU A 54 3.59 -0.42 -23.21
C GLU A 54 2.97 0.12 -21.92
N PRO A 55 3.51 -0.24 -20.74
CA PRO A 55 2.99 0.30 -19.49
C PRO A 55 3.28 1.80 -19.41
N GLU A 56 2.24 2.58 -19.14
CA GLU A 56 2.36 4.02 -18.94
C GLU A 56 2.68 4.32 -17.49
N LYS A 57 3.53 5.32 -17.24
CA LYS A 57 3.73 5.87 -15.89
C LYS A 57 2.75 7.02 -15.66
N VAL A 58 2.43 7.30 -14.40
CA VAL A 58 1.69 8.52 -14.08
C VAL A 58 2.63 9.71 -14.30
N GLU A 59 2.12 10.71 -15.01
CA GLU A 59 2.82 11.96 -15.27
C GLU A 59 2.32 13.06 -14.32
N GLY A 60 3.13 14.09 -14.10
CA GLY A 60 2.72 15.30 -13.37
C GLY A 60 2.89 15.26 -11.84
N LEU A 61 3.23 14.10 -11.26
CA LEU A 61 3.75 14.02 -9.90
C LEU A 61 5.21 14.53 -9.87
N GLU A 62 5.61 15.13 -8.75
CA GLU A 62 6.98 15.62 -8.58
C GLU A 62 7.95 14.43 -8.46
N THR A 63 9.03 14.47 -9.24
CA THR A 63 10.04 13.40 -9.26
C THR A 63 11.27 13.77 -8.45
N ASP A 64 11.52 15.07 -8.29
CA ASP A 64 12.55 15.57 -7.39
C ASP A 64 11.90 15.98 -6.07
N LEU A 65 11.89 15.05 -5.11
CA LEU A 65 11.26 15.26 -3.81
C LEU A 65 11.80 16.48 -3.06
N THR A 66 13.03 16.93 -3.33
CA THR A 66 13.57 18.13 -2.69
C THR A 66 12.86 19.41 -3.10
N LYS A 67 12.17 19.40 -4.25
CA LYS A 67 11.34 20.51 -4.76
C LYS A 67 9.88 20.39 -4.36
N LEU A 68 9.49 19.35 -3.63
CA LEU A 68 8.12 19.17 -3.19
C LEU A 68 7.75 20.27 -2.20
N GLU A 69 6.80 21.11 -2.59
CA GLU A 69 6.25 22.20 -1.79
C GLU A 69 4.72 22.08 -1.73
N GLY A 70 4.16 22.19 -0.52
CA GLY A 70 2.73 22.02 -0.28
C GLY A 70 2.27 20.57 -0.47
N GLU A 71 0.97 20.40 -0.72
CA GLU A 71 0.36 19.08 -0.92
C GLU A 71 0.01 18.91 -2.41
N ILE A 72 0.53 17.85 -3.02
CA ILE A 72 0.22 17.44 -4.39
C ILE A 72 -0.48 16.09 -4.32
N ILE A 73 -1.68 15.98 -4.88
CA ILE A 73 -2.49 14.75 -4.83
C ILE A 73 -2.89 14.31 -6.23
N GLY A 74 -2.87 12.99 -6.46
CA GLY A 74 -3.48 12.40 -7.65
C GLY A 74 -5.01 12.44 -7.60
N SER A 75 -5.68 12.42 -8.74
CA SER A 75 -7.16 12.38 -8.80
C SER A 75 -7.74 11.18 -8.07
N GLY A 76 -7.04 10.03 -8.05
CA GLY A 76 -7.46 8.84 -7.31
C GLY A 76 -7.37 8.97 -5.79
N THR A 77 -6.65 9.98 -5.32
CA THR A 77 -6.41 10.26 -3.90
C THR A 77 -7.45 11.21 -3.30
N GLN A 78 -8.27 11.86 -4.13
CA GLN A 78 -9.34 12.77 -3.68
C GLN A 78 -10.37 12.08 -2.75
N ASP A 79 -11.11 12.90 -2.01
CA ASP A 79 -12.17 12.41 -1.13
C ASP A 79 -13.18 11.54 -1.87
N ILE A 80 -13.56 10.44 -1.21
CA ILE A 80 -14.52 9.50 -1.76
C ILE A 80 -15.88 10.18 -1.85
N GLN A 81 -16.34 10.45 -3.07
CA GLN A 81 -17.67 11.01 -3.30
C GLN A 81 -18.71 9.88 -3.23
N ALA A 82 -19.69 10.04 -2.33
CA ALA A 82 -20.79 9.08 -2.17
C ALA A 82 -21.72 9.03 -3.40
N ASP A 83 -21.76 10.10 -4.19
CA ASP A 83 -22.61 10.27 -5.38
C ASP A 83 -21.78 10.30 -6.67
N ALA A 84 -21.13 9.19 -7.02
CA ALA A 84 -20.62 9.01 -8.38
C ALA A 84 -21.79 8.65 -9.30
N GLN A 85 -22.20 9.56 -10.19
CA GLN A 85 -23.45 9.41 -10.95
C GLN A 85 -23.52 8.19 -11.87
N ASN A 86 -22.38 7.65 -12.32
CA ASN A 86 -22.35 6.62 -13.36
C ASN A 86 -21.54 5.37 -13.03
N VAL A 87 -20.84 5.29 -11.90
CA VAL A 87 -20.13 4.06 -11.50
C VAL A 87 -20.74 3.61 -10.18
N VAL A 88 -20.94 2.32 -9.96
CA VAL A 88 -21.41 1.78 -8.68
C VAL A 88 -20.66 0.50 -8.32
N THR A 89 -20.33 0.33 -7.04
CA THR A 89 -19.83 -0.93 -6.51
C THR A 89 -21.02 -1.76 -6.02
N LEU A 90 -21.23 -2.91 -6.64
CA LEU A 90 -22.22 -3.89 -6.22
C LEU A 90 -21.57 -4.94 -5.33
N LYS A 91 -22.16 -5.24 -4.18
CA LYS A 91 -21.71 -6.35 -3.33
C LYS A 91 -22.53 -7.59 -3.60
N CYS A 92 -21.85 -8.71 -3.80
CA CYS A 92 -22.48 -10.00 -3.99
C CYS A 92 -22.97 -10.56 -2.66
N SER A 93 -24.29 -10.54 -2.44
CA SER A 93 -24.94 -11.15 -1.26
C SER A 93 -24.64 -12.65 -1.07
N SER A 94 -24.22 -13.36 -2.13
CA SER A 94 -23.90 -14.80 -2.04
C SER A 94 -22.47 -15.12 -1.62
N CYS A 95 -21.50 -14.22 -1.83
CA CYS A 95 -20.09 -14.51 -1.54
C CYS A 95 -19.31 -13.34 -0.94
N GLY A 96 -19.94 -12.19 -0.75
CA GLY A 96 -19.34 -10.98 -0.21
C GLY A 96 -18.44 -10.21 -1.18
N ALA A 97 -18.19 -10.74 -2.39
CA ALA A 97 -17.34 -10.08 -3.39
C ALA A 97 -17.93 -8.76 -3.87
N GLU A 98 -17.08 -7.76 -4.06
CA GLU A 98 -17.48 -6.43 -4.52
C GLU A 98 -17.12 -6.29 -6.02
N VAL A 99 -18.05 -5.75 -6.81
CA VAL A 99 -17.98 -5.70 -8.27
C VAL A 99 -18.35 -4.30 -8.74
N VAL A 100 -17.40 -3.60 -9.34
CA VAL A 100 -17.59 -2.25 -9.87
C VAL A 100 -18.22 -2.33 -11.26
N ILE A 101 -19.29 -1.56 -11.50
CA ILE A 101 -19.92 -1.43 -12.81
C ILE A 101 -20.24 0.02 -13.15
N ASP A 102 -20.32 0.31 -14.44
CA ASP A 102 -20.84 1.57 -14.96
C ASP A 102 -22.36 1.46 -15.17
N THR A 103 -23.14 2.27 -14.46
CA THR A 103 -24.61 2.30 -14.51
C THR A 103 -25.15 2.98 -15.76
N SER A 104 -24.34 3.77 -16.48
CA SER A 104 -24.73 4.36 -17.75
C SER A 104 -24.77 3.33 -18.89
N GLU A 105 -24.01 2.23 -18.75
CA GLU A 105 -23.87 1.17 -19.75
C GLU A 105 -24.57 -0.14 -19.37
N SER A 106 -24.65 -0.48 -18.08
CA SER A 106 -25.32 -1.71 -17.64
C SER A 106 -25.88 -1.60 -16.22
N THR A 107 -27.16 -1.95 -16.05
CA THR A 107 -27.81 -1.97 -14.72
C THR A 107 -27.59 -3.29 -13.96
N GLN A 108 -26.82 -4.22 -14.52
CA GLN A 108 -26.56 -5.54 -13.97
C GLN A 108 -25.09 -5.94 -14.15
N ALA A 109 -24.54 -6.64 -13.16
CA ALA A 109 -23.20 -7.24 -13.22
C ALA A 109 -23.27 -8.74 -13.02
N ARG A 110 -22.25 -9.49 -13.45
CA ARG A 110 -22.06 -10.87 -12.99
C ARG A 110 -20.91 -10.93 -12.02
N CYS A 111 -21.16 -11.50 -10.86
CA CYS A 111 -20.15 -11.78 -9.86
C CYS A 111 -19.13 -12.77 -10.43
N HIS A 112 -17.86 -12.36 -10.48
CA HIS A 112 -16.79 -13.19 -11.03
C HIS A 112 -16.49 -14.44 -10.18
N TRP A 113 -16.88 -14.43 -8.89
CA TRP A 113 -16.73 -15.55 -7.97
C TRP A 113 -17.77 -16.65 -8.12
N CYS A 114 -19.04 -16.32 -7.91
CA CYS A 114 -20.12 -17.31 -7.86
C CYS A 114 -21.04 -17.25 -9.08
N ARG A 115 -20.75 -16.36 -10.04
CA ARG A 115 -21.57 -16.10 -11.25
C ARG A 115 -22.99 -15.61 -10.95
N ASN A 116 -23.28 -15.24 -9.70
CA ASN A 116 -24.55 -14.63 -9.34
C ASN A 116 -24.70 -13.29 -10.08
N THR A 117 -25.91 -12.99 -10.52
CA THR A 117 -26.21 -11.75 -11.22
C THR A 117 -26.52 -10.69 -10.17
N LEU A 118 -25.71 -9.64 -10.16
CA LEU A 118 -25.81 -8.52 -9.23
C LEU A 118 -26.69 -7.46 -9.86
N SER A 119 -27.62 -6.93 -9.07
CA SER A 119 -28.57 -5.89 -9.47
C SER A 119 -28.28 -4.60 -8.70
N ILE A 120 -28.55 -3.47 -9.33
CA ILE A 120 -28.35 -2.10 -8.82
C ILE A 120 -29.06 -1.78 -7.50
N ASN A 121 -29.92 -2.68 -7.00
CA ASN A 121 -30.64 -2.49 -5.73
C ASN A 121 -29.75 -2.70 -4.48
N GLU A 122 -28.53 -3.23 -4.63
CA GLU A 122 -27.56 -3.45 -3.55
C GLU A 122 -26.27 -2.64 -3.80
N GLN A 123 -26.34 -1.31 -3.62
CA GLN A 123 -25.22 -0.39 -3.86
C GLN A 123 -24.32 -0.24 -2.62
N ILE A 124 -23.03 -0.06 -2.84
CA ILE A 124 -22.05 0.44 -1.87
C ILE A 124 -21.41 1.69 -2.47
N PRO A 125 -21.06 2.71 -1.64
CA PRO A 125 -20.28 3.86 -2.11
C PRO A 125 -19.08 3.38 -2.91
N ASN A 126 -18.90 3.95 -4.11
CA ASN A 126 -17.70 3.71 -4.89
C ASN A 126 -16.49 4.06 -4.06
N GLY A 127 -15.50 3.17 -4.02
CA GLY A 127 -14.17 3.63 -3.69
C GLY A 127 -13.68 4.61 -4.77
N SER A 128 -12.48 5.15 -4.59
CA SER A 128 -11.84 5.94 -5.64
C SER A 128 -11.15 5.06 -6.69
N ILE A 129 -11.07 5.52 -7.94
CA ILE A 129 -10.25 4.91 -8.98
C ILE A 129 -8.78 5.13 -8.60
N PRO A 130 -7.93 4.09 -8.48
CA PRO A 130 -6.52 4.28 -8.12
C PRO A 130 -5.76 5.11 -9.17
N ASP A 131 -4.75 5.85 -8.74
CA ASP A 131 -3.82 6.54 -9.64
C ASP A 131 -2.91 5.53 -10.37
N VAL A 132 -2.45 4.51 -9.64
CA VAL A 132 -1.51 3.48 -10.11
C VAL A 132 -1.91 2.06 -9.70
N VAL A 133 -1.33 1.07 -10.36
CA VAL A 133 -1.39 -0.35 -10.00
C VAL A 133 -0.01 -0.97 -10.15
N LEU A 134 0.35 -1.90 -9.25
CA LEU A 134 1.57 -2.71 -9.36
C LEU A 134 1.22 -4.04 -10.07
N PRO A 135 1.59 -4.26 -11.34
CA PRO A 135 1.21 -5.48 -12.06
C PRO A 135 1.80 -6.73 -11.42
N PHE A 136 1.01 -7.81 -11.35
CA PHE A 136 1.56 -9.12 -10.95
C PHE A 136 2.66 -9.57 -11.91
N ASN A 137 3.81 -9.93 -11.35
CA ASN A 137 4.96 -10.48 -12.08
C ASN A 137 5.10 -12.02 -11.96
N LEU A 138 4.18 -12.66 -11.22
CA LEU A 138 4.15 -14.11 -11.01
C LEU A 138 2.82 -14.68 -11.50
N THR A 139 2.90 -15.83 -12.17
CA THR A 139 1.69 -16.57 -12.52
C THR A 139 1.15 -17.33 -11.31
N LYS A 140 -0.14 -17.70 -11.32
CA LYS A 140 -0.72 -18.59 -10.31
C LYS A 140 0.03 -19.93 -10.20
N ALA A 141 0.55 -20.45 -11.32
CA ALA A 141 1.33 -21.68 -11.34
C ALA A 141 2.68 -21.50 -10.62
N ASP A 142 3.37 -20.38 -10.87
CA ASP A 142 4.63 -20.05 -10.19
C ASP A 142 4.41 -19.91 -8.68
N ALA A 143 3.37 -19.17 -8.28
CA ALA A 143 2.99 -19.00 -6.88
C ALA A 143 2.69 -20.35 -6.19
N LYS A 144 1.92 -21.23 -6.84
CA LYS A 144 1.64 -22.59 -6.36
C LYS A 144 2.93 -23.37 -6.12
N GLN A 145 3.83 -23.38 -7.10
CA GLN A 145 5.10 -24.10 -6.99
C GLN A 145 5.99 -23.57 -5.86
N ILE A 146 6.09 -22.23 -5.71
CA ILE A 146 6.88 -21.60 -4.66
C ILE A 146 6.33 -21.97 -3.28
N ILE A 147 5.02 -21.87 -3.10
CA ILE A 147 4.33 -22.16 -1.84
C ILE A 147 4.47 -23.66 -1.49
N GLU A 148 4.28 -24.56 -2.45
CA GLU A 148 4.47 -26.01 -2.25
C GLU A 148 5.90 -26.35 -1.84
N ASN A 149 6.90 -25.75 -2.50
CA ASN A 149 8.31 -25.95 -2.16
C ASN A 149 8.64 -25.42 -0.76
N PHE A 150 8.10 -24.25 -0.39
CA PHE A 150 8.29 -23.65 0.92
C PHE A 150 7.73 -24.53 2.04
N VAL A 151 6.49 -25.01 1.86
CA VAL A 151 5.80 -25.87 2.82
C VAL A 151 6.41 -27.27 2.85
N GLY A 152 6.73 -27.84 1.70
CA GLY A 152 7.33 -29.18 1.57
C GLY A 152 8.60 -29.34 2.41
N LYS A 153 9.48 -28.32 2.41
CA LYS A 153 10.71 -28.29 3.23
C LYS A 153 10.46 -28.31 4.75
N ARG A 154 9.27 -27.89 5.20
CA ARG A 154 8.92 -27.71 6.62
C ARG A 154 7.81 -28.64 7.09
N LYS A 155 7.25 -29.45 6.18
CA LYS A 155 6.08 -30.31 6.41
C LYS A 155 6.30 -31.30 7.57
N PHE A 156 7.55 -31.69 7.85
CA PHE A 156 7.86 -32.57 8.97
C PHE A 156 7.59 -31.92 10.35
N PHE A 157 7.85 -30.62 10.48
CA PHE A 157 7.64 -29.86 11.73
C PHE A 157 6.26 -29.22 11.83
N ALA A 158 5.44 -29.34 10.79
CA ALA A 158 4.10 -28.76 10.77
C ALA A 158 3.10 -29.63 11.53
N HIS A 159 2.10 -28.98 12.15
CA HIS A 159 1.01 -29.65 12.85
C HIS A 159 0.30 -30.67 11.93
N PRO A 160 -0.07 -31.87 12.42
CA PRO A 160 -0.69 -32.91 11.59
C PRO A 160 -1.89 -32.41 10.76
N LYS A 161 -2.79 -31.66 11.40
CA LYS A 161 -3.94 -31.01 10.73
C LYS A 161 -3.54 -30.16 9.52
N PHE A 162 -2.48 -29.34 9.66
CA PHE A 162 -1.99 -28.54 8.54
C PHE A 162 -1.47 -29.42 7.40
N ARG A 163 -0.79 -30.53 7.71
CA ARG A 163 -0.27 -31.44 6.68
C ARG A 163 -1.37 -32.13 5.87
N GLU A 164 -2.51 -32.39 6.51
CA GLU A 164 -3.70 -33.03 5.93
C GLU A 164 -4.55 -32.04 5.11
N GLU A 165 -4.77 -30.83 5.64
CA GLU A 165 -5.68 -29.84 5.04
C GLU A 165 -5.00 -28.88 4.05
N PHE A 166 -3.67 -28.78 4.05
CA PHE A 166 -2.95 -27.85 3.19
C PHE A 166 -3.15 -28.17 1.71
N THR A 167 -3.73 -27.21 0.98
CA THR A 167 -3.87 -27.22 -0.47
C THR A 167 -3.49 -25.86 -1.05
N THR A 168 -2.94 -25.89 -2.26
CA THR A 168 -2.57 -24.71 -3.06
C THR A 168 -3.60 -24.39 -4.15
N ASP A 169 -4.71 -25.11 -4.21
CA ASP A 169 -5.72 -24.91 -5.26
C ASP A 169 -6.45 -23.56 -5.13
N ASN A 170 -6.57 -23.08 -3.89
CA ASN A 170 -7.26 -21.84 -3.53
C ASN A 170 -6.38 -20.58 -3.59
N ILE A 171 -5.18 -20.67 -4.19
CA ILE A 171 -4.32 -19.49 -4.37
C ILE A 171 -4.97 -18.52 -5.35
N MET A 172 -5.02 -17.24 -4.96
CA MET A 172 -5.53 -16.13 -5.77
C MET A 172 -4.65 -14.90 -5.53
N GLY A 173 -4.46 -14.09 -6.57
CA GLY A 173 -3.86 -12.78 -6.41
C GLY A 173 -4.92 -11.76 -6.01
N VAL A 174 -4.59 -10.93 -5.04
CA VAL A 174 -5.44 -9.89 -4.49
C VAL A 174 -4.69 -8.57 -4.56
N TYR A 175 -5.30 -7.54 -5.14
CA TYR A 175 -4.84 -6.16 -5.04
C TYR A 175 -5.37 -5.54 -3.76
N PHE A 176 -4.48 -4.95 -2.97
CA PHE A 176 -4.85 -4.18 -1.78
C PHE A 176 -4.70 -2.69 -2.05
N PRO A 177 -5.57 -1.85 -1.48
CA PRO A 177 -5.55 -0.42 -1.68
C PRO A 177 -4.51 0.23 -0.76
N TYR A 178 -3.41 0.74 -1.33
CA TYR A 178 -2.41 1.50 -0.59
C TYR A 178 -2.40 2.95 -1.04
N MET A 179 -2.26 3.86 -0.07
CA MET A 179 -1.81 5.22 -0.32
C MET A 179 -0.29 5.21 -0.40
N VAL A 180 0.26 5.79 -1.47
CA VAL A 180 1.71 5.99 -1.62
C VAL A 180 1.97 7.47 -1.36
N VAL A 181 2.83 7.77 -0.40
CA VAL A 181 3.10 9.13 0.03
C VAL A 181 4.58 9.42 -0.07
N ASP A 182 4.91 10.47 -0.81
CA ASP A 182 6.23 11.06 -0.80
C ASP A 182 6.24 12.25 0.17
N VAL A 183 7.33 12.39 0.92
CA VAL A 183 7.46 13.44 1.94
C VAL A 183 8.76 14.18 1.72
N ASN A 184 8.70 15.51 1.72
CA ASN A 184 9.84 16.39 1.87
C ASN A 184 9.69 17.12 3.20
N SER A 185 10.61 16.89 4.13
CA SER A 185 10.47 17.34 5.50
C SER A 185 11.75 17.95 6.04
N HIS A 186 11.57 18.93 6.91
CA HIS A 186 12.61 19.47 7.76
C HIS A 186 12.41 18.95 9.18
N ALA A 187 13.39 18.23 9.71
CA ALA A 187 13.31 17.59 11.02
C ALA A 187 14.23 18.29 12.01
N ARG A 188 13.68 18.63 13.18
CA ARG A 188 14.42 19.13 14.33
C ARG A 188 14.14 18.26 15.55
N LEU A 189 15.19 17.63 16.07
CA LEU A 189 15.17 16.73 17.22
C LEU A 189 16.01 17.34 18.35
N ILE A 190 15.42 17.44 19.54
CA ILE A 190 16.07 17.95 20.74
C ILE A 190 15.80 16.96 21.86
N GLY A 191 16.84 16.61 22.61
CA GLY A 191 16.73 15.70 23.74
C GLY A 191 17.99 15.70 24.59
N GLN A 192 18.05 14.74 25.52
CA GLN A 192 19.23 14.52 26.33
C GLN A 192 19.83 13.17 25.97
N GLY A 193 21.16 13.13 25.80
CA GLY A 193 21.92 11.91 25.51
C GLY A 193 22.93 11.63 26.60
N GLU A 194 23.03 10.37 27.04
CA GLU A 194 24.07 9.93 27.97
C GLU A 194 25.28 9.40 27.20
N HIS A 195 26.48 9.87 27.55
CA HIS A 195 27.75 9.33 27.06
C HIS A 195 28.43 8.53 28.19
N GLU A 196 28.72 7.25 27.93
CA GLU A 196 29.39 6.38 28.90
C GLU A 196 30.84 6.82 29.12
N VAL A 197 31.13 7.35 30.31
CA VAL A 197 32.50 7.75 30.68
C VAL A 197 33.27 6.62 31.36
N ARG A 198 32.56 5.67 31.98
CA ARG A 198 33.19 4.57 32.71
C ARG A 198 32.28 3.36 32.84
N ARG A 199 32.85 2.16 32.69
CA ARG A 199 32.24 0.86 32.99
C ARG A 199 33.08 0.07 33.96
N TYR A 200 32.47 -0.45 35.03
CA TYR A 200 33.17 -1.25 36.02
C TYR A 200 32.28 -2.29 36.69
N THR A 201 32.88 -3.40 37.11
CA THR A 201 32.17 -4.50 37.75
C THR A 201 32.50 -4.56 39.24
N ARG A 202 31.49 -4.68 40.11
CA ARG A 202 31.67 -4.92 41.55
C ARG A 202 31.04 -6.24 41.99
N GLY A 203 31.65 -6.88 42.97
CA GLY A 203 31.23 -8.18 43.52
C GLY A 203 32.10 -9.35 43.03
N SER A 204 31.84 -10.53 43.57
CA SER A 204 32.51 -11.80 43.21
C SER A 204 31.48 -12.93 43.16
N GLY A 205 31.72 -13.94 42.32
CA GLY A 205 30.79 -15.05 42.09
C GLY A 205 29.42 -14.58 41.57
N ASP A 206 28.35 -15.11 42.17
CA ASP A 206 26.96 -14.85 41.76
C ASP A 206 26.49 -13.42 42.06
N ASN A 207 27.24 -12.65 42.85
CA ASN A 207 26.91 -11.26 43.21
C ASN A 207 27.55 -10.21 42.29
N ARG A 208 28.04 -10.61 41.11
CA ARG A 208 28.71 -9.72 40.16
C ARG A 208 27.69 -8.77 39.49
N LYS A 209 27.86 -7.46 39.70
CA LYS A 209 27.05 -6.41 39.07
C LYS A 209 27.92 -5.45 38.27
N THR A 210 27.49 -5.12 37.05
CA THR A 210 28.12 -4.10 36.21
C THR A 210 27.48 -2.74 36.50
N TYR A 211 28.32 -1.74 36.73
CA TYR A 211 27.96 -0.35 36.96
C TYR A 211 28.59 0.51 35.88
N TYR A 212 27.99 1.67 35.65
CA TYR A 212 28.42 2.57 34.60
C TYR A 212 28.18 4.01 35.03
N ASP A 213 29.18 4.87 34.83
CA ASP A 213 29.08 6.32 35.02
C ASP A 213 28.77 6.95 33.64
N ALA A 214 27.91 7.95 33.60
CA ALA A 214 27.53 8.65 32.37
C ALA A 214 27.46 10.16 32.58
N ASP A 215 27.90 10.88 31.56
CA ASP A 215 27.68 12.33 31.44
C ASP A 215 26.41 12.58 30.62
N LEU A 216 25.60 13.55 31.03
CA LEU A 216 24.36 13.94 30.35
C LEU A 216 24.61 15.20 29.50
N TYR A 217 24.26 15.14 28.23
CA TYR A 217 24.38 16.25 27.29
C TYR A 217 23.02 16.62 26.72
N ASP A 218 22.77 17.92 26.52
CA ASP A 218 21.68 18.37 25.67
C ASP A 218 22.12 18.21 24.20
N VAL A 219 21.36 17.44 23.42
CA VAL A 219 21.70 17.07 22.05
C VAL A 219 20.63 17.58 21.10
N GLU A 220 21.08 18.23 20.03
CA GLU A 220 20.22 18.75 18.97
C GLU A 220 20.68 18.20 17.61
N ARG A 221 19.70 17.83 16.77
CA ARG A 221 19.88 17.46 15.37
C ARG A 221 18.84 18.17 14.53
N GLU A 222 19.31 18.82 13.47
CA GLU A 222 18.47 19.54 12.52
C GLU A 222 18.95 19.17 11.11
N PHE A 223 18.04 18.66 10.28
CA PHE A 223 18.35 18.17 8.94
C PHE A 223 17.11 18.08 8.07
N ASP A 224 17.32 18.15 6.76
CA ASP A 224 16.30 17.87 5.75
C ASP A 224 16.29 16.38 5.39
N LEU A 225 15.11 15.83 5.16
CA LEU A 225 14.86 14.43 4.85
C LEU A 225 13.76 14.33 3.79
N THR A 226 14.02 13.57 2.73
CA THR A 226 13.01 13.09 1.80
C THR A 226 12.68 11.63 2.08
N ILE A 227 11.38 11.29 2.09
CA ILE A 227 10.88 9.92 2.18
C ILE A 227 10.17 9.63 0.87
N GLU A 228 10.67 8.63 0.14
CA GLU A 228 10.09 8.20 -1.13
C GLU A 228 9.25 6.95 -0.93
N GLY A 229 8.04 6.94 -1.48
CA GLY A 229 7.19 5.76 -1.60
C GLY A 229 6.69 5.20 -0.27
N LEU A 230 6.39 6.04 0.73
CA LEU A 230 5.82 5.56 1.99
C LEU A 230 4.42 4.96 1.74
N THR A 231 4.30 3.65 1.86
CA THR A 231 3.04 2.94 1.61
C THR A 231 2.22 2.78 2.89
N VAL A 232 0.97 3.26 2.88
CA VAL A 232 0.01 3.10 3.97
C VAL A 232 -1.24 2.38 3.47
N GLU A 233 -1.61 1.29 4.14
CA GLU A 233 -2.86 0.56 3.85
C GLU A 233 -4.07 1.49 4.00
N SER A 234 -4.97 1.50 3.03
CA SER A 234 -6.08 2.47 2.93
C SER A 234 -7.47 1.83 2.99
N SER A 235 -7.52 0.59 3.50
CA SER A 235 -8.75 -0.09 3.92
C SER A 235 -8.95 0.07 5.42
N SER A 236 -10.06 0.67 5.83
CA SER A 236 -10.46 0.89 7.21
C SER A 236 -10.50 -0.42 8.01
N ASP A 237 -10.92 -1.51 7.38
CA ASP A 237 -10.94 -2.86 7.95
C ASP A 237 -9.54 -3.35 8.33
N LYS A 238 -8.55 -3.09 7.46
CA LYS A 238 -7.16 -3.50 7.67
C LYS A 238 -6.39 -2.52 8.56
N LEU A 239 -6.81 -1.27 8.63
CA LEU A 239 -6.26 -0.28 9.56
C LEU A 239 -6.64 -0.56 11.02
N ASN A 240 -7.72 -1.31 11.25
CA ASN A 240 -8.13 -1.67 12.61
C ASN A 240 -7.16 -2.68 13.25
N LYS A 241 -6.23 -2.16 14.07
CA LYS A 241 -5.23 -2.95 14.81
C LYS A 241 -5.77 -3.63 16.07
N HIS A 242 -7.02 -3.35 16.48
CA HIS A 242 -7.62 -3.89 17.71
C HIS A 242 -8.41 -5.18 17.49
N ALA A 243 -8.71 -5.51 16.23
CA ALA A 243 -9.47 -6.70 15.88
C ALA A 243 -8.53 -7.91 15.82
N SER A 244 -8.65 -8.81 16.82
CA SER A 244 -7.77 -9.98 17.01
C SER A 244 -7.96 -11.07 15.95
N ASP A 245 -9.03 -11.01 15.17
CA ASP A 245 -9.34 -11.86 14.03
C ASP A 245 -8.70 -11.36 12.72
N LYS A 246 -8.04 -10.19 12.72
CA LYS A 246 -7.43 -9.60 11.53
C LYS A 246 -6.01 -10.10 11.30
N THR A 247 -5.68 -10.25 10.02
CA THR A 247 -4.42 -10.80 9.55
C THR A 247 -3.41 -9.68 9.19
N ASN A 248 -3.54 -8.51 9.82
CA ASN A 248 -2.74 -7.31 9.52
C ASN A 248 -1.24 -7.57 9.71
N ASN A 249 -0.86 -8.44 10.65
CA ASN A 249 0.54 -8.84 10.87
C ASN A 249 1.15 -9.54 9.65
N VAL A 250 0.36 -10.27 8.87
CA VAL A 250 0.83 -10.96 7.66
C VAL A 250 0.90 -9.99 6.48
N ILE A 251 -0.08 -9.09 6.37
CA ILE A 251 -0.08 -8.04 5.34
C ILE A 251 1.13 -7.11 5.53
N ASN A 252 1.45 -6.73 6.77
CA ASN A 252 2.62 -5.90 7.03
C ASN A 252 3.94 -6.62 6.73
N ALA A 253 3.97 -7.96 6.74
CA ALA A 253 5.19 -8.74 6.51
C ALA A 253 5.60 -8.82 5.03
N ILE A 254 4.74 -8.41 4.11
CA ILE A 254 5.04 -8.37 2.66
C ILE A 254 5.51 -7.00 2.18
N MET A 255 5.56 -6.00 3.07
CA MET A 255 6.09 -4.66 2.78
C MET A 255 7.62 -4.61 2.90
N PRO A 256 8.29 -3.69 2.19
CA PRO A 256 7.74 -2.69 1.26
C PRO A 256 7.35 -3.25 -0.11
N PHE A 257 6.41 -2.59 -0.79
CA PHE A 257 6.03 -2.91 -2.17
C PHE A 257 6.94 -2.21 -3.18
N ASP A 258 7.04 -2.78 -4.38
CA ASP A 258 7.83 -2.26 -5.50
C ASP A 258 7.10 -1.11 -6.20
N ILE A 259 7.12 0.07 -5.59
CA ILE A 259 6.42 1.27 -6.10
C ILE A 259 7.05 1.78 -7.39
N GLU A 260 8.36 1.60 -7.58
CA GLU A 260 9.07 2.02 -8.80
C GLU A 260 8.48 1.36 -10.05
N ASN A 261 7.97 0.12 -9.94
CA ASN A 261 7.37 -0.63 -11.03
C ASN A 261 5.84 -0.50 -11.12
N CYS A 262 5.22 0.38 -10.33
CA CYS A 262 3.82 0.77 -10.51
C CYS A 262 3.60 1.44 -11.87
N VAL A 263 2.42 1.21 -12.45
CA VAL A 263 2.01 1.76 -13.75
C VAL A 263 0.69 2.48 -13.58
N LYS A 264 0.38 3.42 -14.49
CA LYS A 264 -0.91 4.10 -14.53
C LYS A 264 -2.04 3.08 -14.47
N TYR A 265 -3.02 3.34 -13.61
CA TYR A 265 -4.11 2.39 -13.41
C TYR A 265 -4.82 2.05 -14.72
N ASN A 266 -5.01 0.76 -14.95
CA ASN A 266 -5.79 0.25 -16.06
C ASN A 266 -6.59 -0.95 -15.56
N ALA A 267 -7.93 -0.88 -15.65
CA ALA A 267 -8.82 -1.91 -15.14
C ALA A 267 -8.53 -3.33 -15.68
N ASN A 268 -7.89 -3.45 -16.85
CA ASN A 268 -7.48 -4.73 -17.42
C ASN A 268 -6.46 -5.49 -16.54
N TYR A 269 -5.73 -4.81 -15.65
CA TYR A 269 -4.84 -5.44 -14.68
C TYR A 269 -5.58 -6.23 -13.59
N LEU A 270 -6.84 -5.90 -13.33
CA LEU A 270 -7.67 -6.59 -12.35
C LEU A 270 -8.26 -7.90 -12.89
N LYS A 271 -8.20 -8.13 -14.21
CA LYS A 271 -8.81 -9.31 -14.81
C LYS A 271 -8.12 -10.59 -14.35
N GLY A 272 -8.91 -11.48 -13.74
CA GLY A 272 -8.41 -12.75 -13.19
C GLY A 272 -7.84 -12.63 -11.77
N TYR A 273 -7.92 -11.44 -11.18
CA TYR A 273 -7.53 -11.14 -9.81
C TYR A 273 -8.71 -10.55 -9.05
N THR A 274 -8.59 -10.50 -7.73
CA THR A 274 -9.53 -9.76 -6.88
C THR A 274 -8.90 -8.48 -6.41
N SER A 275 -9.71 -7.51 -6.01
CA SER A 275 -9.23 -6.24 -5.46
C SER A 275 -10.07 -5.87 -4.24
N GLU A 276 -9.41 -5.39 -3.20
CA GLU A 276 -10.04 -4.60 -2.15
C GLU A 276 -10.04 -3.11 -2.58
N LYS A 277 -10.96 -2.32 -2.01
CA LYS A 277 -11.12 -0.90 -2.35
C LYS A 277 -10.66 0.00 -1.20
N ARG A 278 -10.17 1.18 -1.55
CA ARG A 278 -9.97 2.26 -0.58
C ARG A 278 -11.33 2.73 -0.06
N ASP A 279 -11.45 2.87 1.25
CA ASP A 279 -12.62 3.42 1.94
C ASP A 279 -12.27 4.49 2.99
N THR A 280 -10.99 4.90 3.06
CA THR A 280 -10.51 5.99 3.92
C THR A 280 -10.05 7.19 3.10
N ASN A 281 -10.28 8.41 3.60
CA ASN A 281 -9.77 9.63 2.98
C ASN A 281 -8.35 9.97 3.45
N ILE A 282 -7.74 10.98 2.84
CA ILE A 282 -6.38 11.43 3.19
C ILE A 282 -6.29 11.80 4.67
N ASP A 283 -7.30 12.50 5.20
CA ASP A 283 -7.33 12.93 6.60
C ASP A 283 -7.32 11.76 7.60
N ASP A 284 -7.87 10.60 7.23
CA ASP A 284 -7.82 9.39 8.06
C ASP A 284 -6.40 8.80 8.12
N LEU A 285 -5.61 8.98 7.05
CA LEU A 285 -4.27 8.41 6.90
C LEU A 285 -3.17 9.36 7.38
N ARG A 286 -3.39 10.67 7.36
CA ARG A 286 -2.42 11.70 7.77
C ARG A 286 -1.76 11.43 9.13
N PRO A 287 -2.48 11.08 10.21
CA PRO A 287 -1.84 10.79 11.50
C PRO A 287 -0.86 9.60 11.44
N ILE A 288 -1.13 8.62 10.58
CA ILE A 288 -0.29 7.44 10.39
C ILE A 288 0.97 7.82 9.63
N VAL A 289 0.82 8.56 8.53
CA VAL A 289 1.93 9.10 7.72
C VAL A 289 2.83 9.97 8.59
N ASP A 290 2.26 10.88 9.39
CA ASP A 290 3.00 11.75 10.31
C ASP A 290 3.82 10.96 11.32
N ALA A 291 3.21 9.91 11.92
CA ALA A 291 3.89 9.07 12.90
C ALA A 291 5.05 8.30 12.26
N GLN A 292 4.83 7.66 11.12
CA GLN A 292 5.85 6.92 10.39
C GLN A 292 6.98 7.83 9.91
N SER A 293 6.66 9.02 9.40
CA SER A 293 7.65 10.01 8.95
C SER A 293 8.53 10.48 10.11
N LYS A 294 7.95 10.71 11.29
CA LYS A 294 8.70 11.04 12.51
C LYS A 294 9.60 9.89 12.96
N ASP A 295 9.15 8.66 12.86
CA ASP A 295 9.95 7.49 13.22
C ASP A 295 11.11 7.28 12.24
N ILE A 296 10.91 7.50 10.94
CA ILE A 296 11.97 7.49 9.93
C ILE A 296 12.99 8.59 10.22
N ALA A 297 12.55 9.81 10.52
CA ALA A 297 13.45 10.90 10.89
C ALA A 297 14.28 10.57 12.15
N ARG A 298 13.65 10.01 13.19
CA ARG A 298 14.37 9.54 14.40
C ARG A 298 15.40 8.46 14.06
N PHE A 299 15.02 7.48 13.24
CA PHE A 299 15.91 6.41 12.83
C PHE A 299 17.12 6.95 12.05
N ALA A 300 16.90 7.88 11.12
CA ALA A 300 17.98 8.55 10.39
C ALA A 300 18.93 9.31 11.34
N ALA A 301 18.38 9.96 12.37
CA ALA A 301 19.19 10.67 13.36
C ALA A 301 20.06 9.74 14.22
N ASN A 302 19.62 8.50 14.49
CA ASN A 302 20.37 7.55 15.34
C ASN A 302 21.80 7.30 14.84
N GLU A 303 22.03 7.31 13.53
CA GLU A 303 23.38 7.12 12.99
C GLU A 303 24.35 8.25 13.39
N THR A 304 23.83 9.42 13.71
CA THR A 304 24.57 10.61 14.15
C THR A 304 24.70 10.72 15.67
N LEU A 305 24.07 9.81 16.42
CA LEU A 305 23.97 9.81 17.88
C LEU A 305 24.80 8.69 18.52
N LYS A 306 25.76 8.11 17.80
CA LYS A 306 26.57 6.96 18.25
C LYS A 306 27.38 7.20 19.52
N ASP A 307 27.71 8.46 19.82
CA ASP A 307 28.41 8.83 21.05
C ASP A 307 27.45 8.98 22.25
N TYR A 308 26.13 8.85 22.03
CA TYR A 308 25.09 8.92 23.06
C TYR A 308 24.30 7.61 23.08
N ASP A 309 25.00 6.48 23.11
CA ASP A 309 24.44 5.13 22.92
C ASP A 309 23.84 4.49 24.19
N ARG A 310 23.77 5.27 25.27
CA ARG A 310 23.21 4.84 26.55
C ARG A 310 21.85 5.48 26.77
N GLY A 311 20.79 4.72 26.46
CA GLY A 311 19.40 5.17 26.58
C GLY A 311 18.51 4.51 25.55
#